data_AF-A0AA39FHH8-F1
#
_entry.id   AF-A0AA39FHH8-F1
#
_cell.length_a   1.000
_cell.length_b   1.000
_cell.length_c   1.000
_cell.angle_alpha   90.00
_cell.angle_beta   90.00
_cell.angle_gamma   90.00
#
_symmetry.space_group_name_H-M   'P 1'
#
loop_
_entity.id
_entity.type
_entity.pdbx_description
1 polymer ?
#
loop_
_entity_poly.entity_id
_entity_poly.type
_entity_poly.pdbx_seq_one_letter_code
_entity_poly.pdbx_strand_id
1 'polypeptide(L)'
;LKKMSLPGMNSCAIVRRTEKVIRYISNQAINPSKKCPVSSEPMANIKIKSYDEIPGPKPLPILGNTWRMFPVIGQFDIGDVAKISQIFYDTYGEITRLSGLIGRPDLLFVYDADEIEKLYRQEGPTPFRPSMPCLVHYKSVVRKQFFGDLGGVVGV
;
A
#
# COMPACT_ATOMS: atom_id res chain seq x y z
N LEU A 1 -29.05 32.93 -5.40
CA LEU A 1 -27.78 32.17 -5.47
C LEU A 1 -26.85 32.87 -6.46
N LYS A 2 -25.91 33.66 -5.94
CA LYS A 2 -25.03 34.55 -6.71
C LYS A 2 -23.87 33.71 -7.27
N LYS A 3 -23.78 33.55 -8.60
CA LYS A 3 -22.63 32.92 -9.26
C LYS A 3 -21.39 33.75 -8.96
N MET A 4 -20.46 33.19 -8.19
CA MET A 4 -19.14 33.78 -7.97
C MET A 4 -18.24 33.31 -9.12
N SER A 5 -17.98 34.22 -10.05
CA SER A 5 -17.00 34.04 -11.12
C SER A 5 -15.61 34.05 -10.49
N LEU A 6 -14.89 32.93 -10.63
CA LEU A 6 -13.46 32.86 -10.26
C LEU A 6 -12.63 33.49 -11.39
N PRO A 7 -11.70 34.42 -11.08
CA PRO A 7 -10.83 35.00 -12.08
C PRO A 7 -9.85 33.94 -12.64
N GLY A 8 -9.62 34.00 -13.94
CA GLY A 8 -8.70 33.11 -14.66
C GLY A 8 -7.28 33.18 -14.09
N MET A 9 -6.87 32.12 -13.41
CA MET A 9 -5.51 31.95 -12.91
C MET A 9 -4.66 31.23 -13.98
N ASN A 10 -3.59 31.88 -14.42
CA ASN A 10 -2.68 31.39 -15.45
C ASN A 10 -1.94 30.10 -15.01
N SER A 11 -1.81 29.13 -15.92
CA SER A 11 -1.20 27.80 -15.70
C SER A 11 0.16 27.83 -14.98
N CYS A 12 0.99 28.86 -15.24
CA CYS A 12 2.30 29.01 -14.60
C CYS A 12 2.23 29.25 -13.07
N ALA A 13 1.16 29.89 -12.58
CA ALA A 13 0.98 30.14 -11.14
C ALA A 13 0.60 28.86 -10.37
N ILE A 14 -0.10 27.93 -11.04
CA ILE A 14 -0.46 26.62 -10.48
C ILE A 14 0.81 25.77 -10.30
N VAL A 15 1.66 25.71 -11.33
CA VAL A 15 2.93 24.94 -11.29
C VAL A 15 3.85 25.44 -10.18
N ARG A 16 4.01 26.76 -10.02
CA ARG A 16 4.86 27.33 -8.95
C ARG A 16 4.31 27.05 -7.55
N ARG A 17 2.99 26.94 -7.40
CA ARG A 17 2.34 26.63 -6.11
C ARG A 17 2.49 25.14 -5.78
N THR A 18 2.37 24.25 -6.75
CA THR A 18 2.59 22.82 -6.56
C THR A 18 4.06 22.51 -6.25
N GLU A 19 5.02 23.18 -6.91
CA GLU A 19 6.46 22.99 -6.61
C GLU A 19 6.82 23.38 -5.17
N LYS A 20 6.26 24.49 -4.66
CA LYS A 20 6.48 24.91 -3.27
C LYS A 20 5.89 23.92 -2.26
N VAL A 21 4.72 23.36 -2.56
CA VAL A 21 4.07 22.35 -1.70
C VAL A 21 4.85 21.03 -1.75
N ILE A 22 5.30 20.59 -2.92
CA ILE A 22 6.12 19.37 -3.07
C ILE A 22 7.45 19.53 -2.31
N ARG A 23 8.13 20.68 -2.43
CA ARG A 23 9.36 20.94 -1.65
C ARG A 23 9.09 21.01 -0.15
N TYR A 24 7.94 21.54 0.28
CA TYR A 24 7.56 21.59 1.69
C TYR A 24 7.28 20.18 2.26
N ILE A 25 6.55 19.34 1.53
CA ILE A 25 6.31 17.93 1.91
C ILE A 25 7.62 17.14 1.92
N SER A 26 8.47 17.33 0.90
CA SER A 26 9.79 16.70 0.82
C SER A 26 10.69 17.09 2.00
N ASN A 27 10.62 18.34 2.47
CA ASN A 27 11.44 18.79 3.60
C ASN A 27 10.88 18.32 4.95
N GLN A 28 9.57 18.15 5.10
CA GLN A 28 8.97 17.59 6.32
C GLN A 28 9.11 16.07 6.43
N ALA A 29 9.26 15.37 5.31
CA ALA A 29 9.59 13.94 5.27
C ALA A 29 11.06 13.63 5.66
N ILE A 30 11.90 14.66 5.83
CA ILE A 30 13.30 14.55 6.28
C ILE A 30 13.43 15.00 7.75
N ASN A 31 12.48 14.60 8.60
CA ASN A 31 12.72 14.58 10.05
C ASN A 31 13.05 13.13 10.45
N PRO A 32 14.34 12.75 10.52
CA PRO A 32 14.75 11.42 10.96
C PRO A 32 14.61 11.33 12.48
N SER A 33 13.39 11.14 12.95
CA SER A 33 13.08 10.71 14.31
C SER A 33 12.17 9.51 14.15
N LYS A 34 12.71 8.29 14.02
CA LYS A 34 13.56 7.61 14.99
C LYS A 34 14.60 6.76 14.24
N LYS A 35 15.89 7.10 14.30
CA LYS A 35 16.91 6.12 13.94
C LYS A 35 16.81 4.98 14.96
N CYS A 36 16.37 3.80 14.53
CA CYS A 36 16.74 2.57 15.22
C CYS A 36 18.27 2.55 15.29
N PRO A 37 18.89 2.44 16.48
CA PRO A 37 20.33 2.22 16.53
C PRO A 37 20.59 0.92 15.77
N VAL A 38 21.24 1.03 14.61
CA VAL A 38 21.90 -0.13 14.00
C VAL A 38 23.07 -0.42 14.91
N SER A 39 22.79 -1.09 16.02
CA SER A 39 23.79 -1.65 16.90
C SER A 39 24.43 -2.79 16.13
N SER A 40 25.64 -2.56 15.63
CA SER A 40 26.57 -3.59 15.18
C SER A 40 27.11 -4.38 16.39
N GLU A 41 26.20 -4.88 17.22
CA GLU A 41 26.50 -5.89 18.24
C GLU A 41 26.56 -7.25 17.52
N PRO A 42 27.48 -8.15 17.88
CA PRO A 42 27.54 -9.48 17.28
C PRO A 42 26.18 -10.16 17.46
N MET A 43 25.54 -10.50 16.35
CA MET A 43 24.20 -11.11 16.24
C MET A 43 24.21 -12.56 16.76
N ALA A 44 24.63 -12.76 18.00
CA ALA A 44 24.85 -14.08 18.58
C ALA A 44 23.63 -14.62 19.35
N ASN A 45 22.54 -13.85 19.48
CA ASN A 45 21.34 -14.33 20.19
C ASN A 45 20.00 -13.72 19.72
N ILE A 46 19.90 -13.28 18.46
CA ILE A 46 18.60 -12.86 17.92
C ILE A 46 17.84 -14.11 17.50
N LYS A 47 16.92 -14.56 18.35
CA LYS A 47 15.95 -15.61 17.98
C LYS A 47 15.01 -15.05 16.92
N ILE A 48 15.28 -15.38 15.66
CA ILE A 48 14.42 -14.99 14.53
C ILE A 48 13.08 -15.70 14.69
N LYS A 49 11.99 -14.91 14.71
CA LYS A 49 10.62 -15.43 14.74
C LYS A 49 10.24 -16.01 13.39
N SER A 50 9.41 -17.03 13.39
CA SER A 50 8.86 -17.57 12.14
C SER A 50 7.89 -16.57 11.50
N TYR A 51 7.75 -16.62 10.17
CA TYR A 51 6.77 -15.82 9.43
C TYR A 51 5.34 -16.01 9.94
N ASP A 52 5.02 -17.19 10.46
CA ASP A 52 3.70 -17.49 11.00
C ASP A 52 3.37 -16.77 12.31
N GLU A 53 4.40 -16.30 13.03
CA GLU A 53 4.27 -15.57 14.30
C GLU A 53 4.01 -14.07 14.09
N ILE A 54 3.93 -13.59 12.83
CA ILE A 54 3.55 -12.21 12.54
C ILE A 54 2.11 -11.98 13.02
N PRO A 55 1.87 -10.92 13.83
CA PRO A 55 0.55 -10.66 14.36
C PRO A 55 -0.45 -10.34 13.25
N GLY A 56 -1.70 -10.73 13.44
CA GLY A 56 -2.75 -10.49 12.47
C GLY A 56 -4.01 -11.29 12.76
N PRO A 57 -5.07 -11.06 11.97
CA PRO A 57 -6.32 -11.79 12.13
C PRO A 57 -6.10 -13.28 11.85
N LYS A 58 -6.46 -14.13 12.81
CA LYS A 58 -6.29 -15.58 12.66
C LYS A 58 -7.37 -16.15 11.71
N PRO A 59 -6.97 -16.88 10.66
CA PRO A 59 -7.90 -17.48 9.72
C PRO A 59 -8.75 -18.56 10.40
N LEU A 60 -10.04 -18.67 10.02
CA LEU A 60 -10.90 -19.79 10.43
C LEU A 60 -10.54 -21.07 9.65
N PRO A 61 -10.72 -22.28 10.24
CA PRO A 61 -10.21 -23.54 9.70
C PRO A 61 -10.81 -24.00 8.35
N ILE A 62 -11.73 -23.24 7.74
CA ILE A 62 -12.36 -23.56 6.44
C ILE A 62 -12.48 -22.31 5.56
N LEU A 63 -12.94 -21.19 6.11
CA LEU A 63 -13.24 -19.96 5.35
C LEU A 63 -12.09 -18.94 5.35
N GLY A 64 -11.04 -19.20 6.14
CA GLY A 64 -9.89 -18.31 6.26
C GLY A 64 -10.25 -16.96 6.92
N ASN A 65 -9.63 -15.88 6.47
CA ASN A 65 -10.03 -14.50 6.84
C ASN A 65 -10.99 -13.87 5.83
N THR A 66 -11.27 -14.56 4.72
CA THR A 66 -12.14 -14.04 3.64
C THR A 66 -13.52 -13.64 4.13
N TRP A 67 -14.05 -14.31 5.16
CA TRP A 67 -15.35 -13.98 5.75
C TRP A 67 -15.43 -12.58 6.36
N ARG A 68 -14.30 -12.04 6.82
CA ARG A 68 -14.23 -10.68 7.40
C ARG A 68 -14.45 -9.60 6.34
N MET A 69 -14.33 -9.95 5.07
CA MET A 69 -14.50 -9.09 3.90
C MET A 69 -15.86 -9.30 3.21
N PHE A 70 -16.82 -10.02 3.81
CA PHE A 70 -18.16 -10.16 3.21
C PHE A 70 -19.03 -8.92 3.46
N PRO A 71 -19.75 -8.41 2.46
CA PRO A 71 -20.46 -7.12 2.55
C PRO A 71 -21.64 -7.09 3.53
N VAL A 72 -22.15 -8.25 3.96
CA VAL A 72 -23.34 -8.35 4.85
C VAL A 72 -22.99 -8.77 6.28
N ILE A 73 -21.85 -9.46 6.48
CA ILE A 73 -21.46 -10.10 7.75
C ILE A 73 -20.03 -9.71 8.18
N GLY A 74 -19.24 -9.14 7.26
CA GLY A 74 -17.85 -8.80 7.44
C GLY A 74 -17.64 -7.54 8.28
N GLN A 75 -16.55 -7.52 9.03
CA GLN A 75 -16.13 -6.39 9.87
C GLN A 75 -15.43 -5.28 9.07
N PHE A 76 -15.03 -5.59 7.83
CA PHE A 76 -14.27 -4.67 6.98
C PHE A 76 -15.05 -4.35 5.70
N ASP A 77 -15.21 -3.06 5.45
CA ASP A 77 -15.72 -2.57 4.17
C ASP A 77 -14.59 -2.53 3.14
N ILE A 78 -14.71 -3.34 2.09
CA ILE A 78 -13.73 -3.45 0.99
C ILE A 78 -13.51 -2.09 0.29
N GLY A 79 -14.48 -1.17 0.38
CA GLY A 79 -14.39 0.17 -0.22
C GLY A 79 -13.40 1.11 0.45
N ASP A 80 -12.97 0.84 1.69
CA ASP A 80 -12.13 1.76 2.47
C ASP A 80 -10.88 1.08 3.03
N VAL A 81 -9.92 0.83 2.12
CA VAL A 81 -8.62 0.23 2.45
C VAL A 81 -7.87 1.06 3.49
N ALA A 82 -8.02 2.38 3.49
CA ALA A 82 -7.36 3.26 4.46
C ALA A 82 -7.87 2.99 5.89
N LYS A 83 -9.19 2.86 6.07
CA LYS A 83 -9.77 2.46 7.38
C LYS A 83 -9.30 1.08 7.81
N ILE A 84 -9.30 0.10 6.92
CA ILE A 84 -8.81 -1.25 7.24
C ILE A 84 -7.36 -1.21 7.71
N SER A 85 -6.52 -0.46 6.99
CA SER A 85 -5.11 -0.29 7.33
C SER A 85 -4.95 0.36 8.71
N GLN A 86 -5.72 1.40 9.03
CA GLN A 86 -5.69 2.03 10.34
C GLN A 86 -6.09 1.05 11.45
N ILE A 87 -7.17 0.28 11.26
CA ILE A 87 -7.61 -0.71 12.24
C ILE A 87 -6.52 -1.77 12.48
N PHE A 88 -5.86 -2.23 11.42
CA PHE A 88 -4.76 -3.19 11.55
C PHE A 88 -3.58 -2.62 12.31
N TYR A 89 -3.20 -1.37 12.03
CA TYR A 89 -2.16 -0.69 12.78
C TYR A 89 -2.51 -0.57 14.27
N ASP A 90 -3.72 -0.11 14.58
CA ASP A 90 -4.16 0.09 15.97
C ASP A 90 -4.31 -1.23 16.74
N THR A 91 -4.68 -2.32 16.07
CA THR A 91 -4.97 -3.62 16.70
C THR A 91 -3.74 -4.53 16.81
N TYR A 92 -2.89 -4.55 15.77
CA TYR A 92 -1.79 -5.51 15.63
C TYR A 92 -0.40 -4.86 15.60
N GLY A 93 -0.32 -3.55 15.35
CA GLY A 93 0.91 -2.76 15.40
C GLY A 93 1.57 -2.51 14.04
N GLU A 94 2.88 -2.29 14.06
CA GLU A 94 3.69 -1.81 12.92
C GLU A 94 3.86 -2.83 11.78
N ILE A 95 3.62 -4.11 12.04
CA ILE A 95 3.62 -5.18 11.04
C ILE A 95 2.39 -6.05 11.26
N THR A 96 1.66 -6.39 10.19
CA THR A 96 0.45 -7.21 10.28
C THR A 96 0.32 -8.16 9.10
N ARG A 97 0.04 -9.44 9.36
CA ARG A 97 -0.20 -10.44 8.32
C ARG A 97 -1.68 -10.79 8.22
N LEU A 98 -2.25 -10.59 7.04
CA LEU A 98 -3.60 -11.06 6.68
C LEU A 98 -3.47 -12.29 5.77
N SER A 99 -3.65 -13.47 6.35
CA SER A 99 -3.55 -14.75 5.66
C SER A 99 -4.90 -15.41 5.39
N GLY A 100 -4.94 -16.45 4.56
CA GLY A 100 -6.17 -17.23 4.31
C GLY A 100 -7.23 -16.45 3.52
N LEU A 101 -6.77 -15.66 2.53
CA LEU A 101 -7.63 -15.04 1.53
C LEU A 101 -7.85 -16.02 0.38
N ILE A 102 -9.11 -16.33 0.06
CA ILE A 102 -9.43 -17.29 -1.01
C ILE A 102 -8.98 -16.71 -2.36
N GLY A 103 -8.14 -17.45 -3.09
CA GLY A 103 -7.65 -17.06 -4.42
C GLY A 103 -6.66 -15.89 -4.41
N ARG A 104 -6.09 -15.52 -3.26
CA ARG A 104 -5.08 -14.46 -3.12
C ARG A 104 -3.94 -14.94 -2.21
N PRO A 105 -2.69 -14.52 -2.46
CA PRO A 105 -1.59 -14.75 -1.53
C PRO A 105 -1.81 -13.97 -0.23
N ASP A 106 -1.08 -14.36 0.83
CA ASP A 106 -1.03 -13.63 2.09
C ASP A 106 -0.64 -12.16 1.86
N LEU A 107 -1.33 -11.24 2.54
CA LEU A 107 -1.03 -9.82 2.51
C LEU A 107 -0.26 -9.43 3.78
N LEU A 108 0.93 -8.87 3.61
CA LEU A 108 1.74 -8.32 4.69
C LEU A 108 1.66 -6.80 4.64
N PHE A 109 1.18 -6.20 5.72
CA PHE A 109 1.15 -4.76 5.94
C PHE A 109 2.36 -4.39 6.80
N VAL A 110 3.21 -3.50 6.29
CA VAL A 110 4.32 -2.90 7.02
C VAL A 110 4.04 -1.41 7.09
N TYR A 111 4.09 -0.85 8.29
CA TYR A 111 3.78 0.56 8.56
C TYR A 111 5.02 1.40 8.85
N ASP A 112 6.13 0.76 9.23
CA ASP A 112 7.41 1.43 9.44
C ASP A 112 8.13 1.74 8.12
N ALA A 113 8.44 3.01 7.90
CA ALA A 113 9.12 3.48 6.70
C ALA A 113 10.55 2.94 6.59
N ASP A 114 11.25 2.77 7.70
CA ASP A 114 12.63 2.29 7.70
C ASP A 114 12.70 0.82 7.28
N GLU A 115 11.76 0.00 7.73
CA GLU A 115 11.65 -1.41 7.32
C GLU A 115 11.18 -1.57 5.87
N ILE A 116 10.24 -0.72 5.43
CA ILE A 116 9.82 -0.66 4.03
C ILE A 116 11.01 -0.32 3.12
N GLU A 117 11.84 0.65 3.50
CA GLU A 117 13.04 1.00 2.74
C GLU A 117 14.00 -0.19 2.61
N LYS A 118 14.29 -0.88 3.73
CA LYS A 118 15.16 -2.06 3.73
C LYS A 118 14.59 -3.15 2.82
N LEU A 119 13.29 -3.42 2.90
CA LEU A 119 12.61 -4.42 2.08
C LEU A 119 12.74 -4.08 0.59
N TYR A 120 12.43 -2.85 0.20
CA TYR A 120 12.54 -2.43 -1.21
C TYR A 120 13.99 -2.38 -1.72
N ARG A 121 14.97 -2.08 -0.86
CA ARG A 121 16.39 -2.14 -1.24
C ARG A 121 16.92 -3.56 -1.41
N GLN A 122 16.34 -4.51 -0.69
CA GLN A 122 16.68 -5.94 -0.77
C GLN A 122 15.94 -6.65 -1.90
N GLU A 123 14.84 -6.08 -2.40
CA GLU A 123 14.22 -6.60 -3.61
C GLU A 123 15.23 -6.58 -4.77
N GLY A 124 15.36 -7.73 -5.44
CA GLY A 124 16.26 -7.87 -6.59
C GLY A 124 15.84 -6.99 -7.77
N PRO A 125 16.64 -6.98 -8.86
CA PRO A 125 16.40 -6.13 -10.03
C PRO A 125 15.06 -6.40 -10.75
N THR A 126 14.46 -7.58 -10.54
CA THR A 126 13.18 -7.99 -11.13
C THR A 126 12.18 -8.39 -10.04
N PRO A 127 11.53 -7.43 -9.36
CA PRO A 127 10.58 -7.75 -8.31
C PRO A 127 9.26 -8.30 -8.87
N PHE A 128 8.58 -9.14 -8.09
CA PHE A 128 7.25 -9.62 -8.44
C PHE A 128 6.22 -8.50 -8.25
N ARG A 129 5.62 -8.04 -9.35
CA ARG A 129 4.62 -6.95 -9.39
C ARG A 129 3.39 -7.44 -10.15
N PRO A 130 2.46 -8.17 -9.51
CA PRO A 130 1.30 -8.67 -10.20
C PRO A 130 0.44 -7.50 -10.70
N SER A 131 -0.03 -7.59 -11.95
CA SER A 131 -0.91 -6.58 -12.51
C SER A 131 -2.29 -6.62 -11.89
N MET A 132 -2.98 -5.48 -11.92
CA MET A 132 -4.35 -5.39 -11.41
C MET A 132 -5.30 -6.00 -12.45
N PRO A 133 -6.01 -7.11 -12.16
CA PRO A 133 -6.84 -7.81 -13.15
C PRO A 133 -7.92 -6.92 -13.77
N CYS A 134 -8.45 -5.98 -12.99
CA CYS A 134 -9.44 -5.01 -13.47
C CYS A 134 -8.87 -4.07 -14.54
N LEU A 135 -7.61 -3.63 -14.41
CA LEU A 135 -6.96 -2.81 -15.43
C LEU A 135 -6.66 -3.61 -16.69
N VAL A 136 -6.19 -4.85 -16.53
CA VAL A 136 -5.94 -5.76 -17.66
C VAL A 136 -7.22 -5.97 -18.46
N HIS A 137 -8.35 -6.23 -17.80
CA HIS A 137 -9.65 -6.37 -18.46
C HIS A 137 -10.13 -5.07 -19.11
N TYR A 138 -9.99 -3.93 -18.42
CA TYR A 138 -10.39 -2.63 -18.96
C TYR A 138 -9.62 -2.29 -20.24
N LYS A 139 -8.32 -2.53 -20.27
CA LYS A 139 -7.47 -2.23 -21.43
C LYS A 139 -7.67 -3.21 -22.58
N SER A 140 -7.77 -4.50 -22.29
CA SER A 140 -7.82 -5.55 -23.32
C SER A 140 -9.22 -5.82 -23.88
N VAL A 141 -10.28 -5.54 -23.11
CA VAL A 141 -11.67 -5.81 -23.50
C VAL A 141 -12.46 -4.51 -23.66
N VAL A 142 -12.60 -3.71 -22.59
CA VAL A 142 -13.52 -2.55 -22.56
C VAL A 142 -13.06 -1.42 -23.48
N ARG A 143 -11.75 -1.13 -23.51
CA ARG A 143 -11.14 -0.05 -24.30
C ARG A 143 -10.13 -0.57 -25.33
N LYS A 144 -10.34 -1.80 -25.81
CA LYS A 144 -9.45 -2.43 -26.80
C LYS A 144 -9.20 -1.55 -28.03
N GLN A 145 -10.24 -0.87 -28.53
CA GLN A 145 -10.13 -0.01 -29.71
C GLN A 145 -9.20 1.19 -29.51
N PHE A 146 -9.02 1.65 -28.26
CA PHE A 146 -8.12 2.76 -27.94
C PHE A 146 -6.70 2.29 -27.66
N PHE A 147 -6.54 1.19 -26.90
CA PHE A 147 -5.22 0.68 -26.51
C PHE A 147 -4.58 -0.26 -27.55
N GLY A 148 -5.38 -0.81 -28.47
CA GLY A 148 -4.90 -1.81 -29.44
C GLY A 148 -4.31 -3.04 -28.77
N ASP A 149 -3.28 -3.61 -29.39
CA ASP A 149 -2.57 -4.79 -28.87
C ASP A 149 -1.48 -4.42 -27.84
N LEU A 150 -1.15 -3.14 -27.69
CA LEU A 150 -0.11 -2.63 -26.77
C LEU A 150 -0.74 -1.79 -25.65
N GLY A 151 -1.11 -2.44 -24.54
CA GLY A 151 -1.75 -1.80 -23.37
C GLY A 151 -0.90 -0.78 -22.59
N GLY A 152 0.35 -0.54 -23.01
CA GLY A 152 1.31 0.34 -22.35
C GLY A 152 2.04 -0.29 -21.15
N VAL A 153 3.00 0.44 -20.57
CA VAL A 153 3.91 -0.05 -19.52
C VAL A 153 3.24 -0.19 -18.14
N VAL A 154 2.11 0.48 -17.93
CA VAL A 154 1.43 0.53 -16.62
C VAL A 154 0.35 -0.54 -16.53
N GLY A 155 0.48 -1.49 -15.59
CA GLY A 155 -0.61 -2.40 -15.22
C GLY A 155 -0.87 -3.54 -16.21
N VAL A 156 0.18 -4.02 -16.88
CA VAL A 156 0.20 -5.29 -17.64
C VAL A 156 0.83 -6.40 -16.81
#